data_AF-A0A7J5FQ94-F1
#
_entry.id   AF-A0A7J5FQ94-F1
#
_cell.length_a   1.000
_cell.length_b   1.000
_cell.length_c   1.000
_cell.angle_alpha   90.00
_cell.angle_beta   90.00
_cell.angle_gamma   90.00
#
_symmetry.space_group_name_H-M   'P 1'
#
loop_
_entity.id
_entity.type
_entity.pdbx_description
1 polymer ?
#
loop_
_entity_poly.entity_id
_entity_poly.type
_entity_poly.pdbx_seq_one_letter_code
_entity_poly.pdbx_strand_id
1 'polypeptide(L)' 'MLSVTGINRFYYLRGFTDMRCKHSRVLSVIREQLHREPSDGDIYIVMSKDRR' A
#
# COMPACT_ATOMS: atom_id res chain seq x y z
N MET A 1 5.80 15.88 -10.54
CA MET A 1 6.67 14.77 -10.09
C MET A 1 6.54 14.68 -8.58
N LEU A 2 6.17 13.53 -8.03
CA LEU A 2 6.03 13.35 -6.58
C LEU A 2 7.44 13.15 -6.01
N SER A 3 7.89 14.04 -5.12
CA SER A 3 9.19 13.95 -4.46
C SER A 3 8.96 13.81 -2.96
N VAL A 4 9.42 12.71 -2.37
CA VAL A 4 9.31 12.46 -0.93
C VAL A 4 10.74 12.28 -0.40
N THR A 5 11.19 13.24 0.41
CA THR A 5 12.56 13.26 0.97
C THR A 5 12.49 12.99 2.48
N GLY A 6 13.38 12.15 2.99
CA GLY A 6 13.50 11.89 4.44
C GLY A 6 12.72 10.70 4.99
N ILE A 7 12.02 9.94 4.14
CA ILE A 7 11.34 8.69 4.51
C ILE A 7 11.88 7.59 3.58
N ASN A 8 12.16 6.39 4.10
CA ASN A 8 12.80 5.31 3.33
C ASN A 8 11.94 4.04 3.18
N ARG A 9 10.72 4.02 3.73
CA ARG A 9 9.87 2.81 3.82
C ARG A 9 8.65 2.91 2.90
N PHE A 10 8.90 2.89 1.59
CA PHE A 10 7.84 2.88 0.58
C PHE A 10 7.62 1.48 0.04
N TYR A 11 6.35 1.07 0.00
CA TYR A 11 5.94 -0.23 -0.51
C TYR A 11 4.82 -0.07 -1.54
N TYR A 12 4.97 -0.68 -2.70
CA TYR A 12 3.92 -0.73 -3.71
C TYR A 12 3.09 -2.00 -3.55
N LEU A 13 1.78 -1.85 -3.28
CA LEU A 13 0.86 -3.00 -3.17
C LEU A 13 0.26 -3.32 -4.54
N ARG A 14 0.80 -4.37 -5.18
CA ARG A 14 0.46 -4.72 -6.55
C ARG A 14 -0.96 -5.27 -6.64
N GLY A 15 -1.74 -4.77 -7.61
CA GLY A 15 -3.09 -5.28 -7.89
C GLY A 15 -4.15 -4.92 -6.84
N PHE A 16 -3.74 -4.24 -5.77
CA PHE A 16 -4.66 -3.76 -4.76
C PHE A 16 -5.29 -2.44 -5.21
N THR A 17 -6.57 -2.53 -5.56
CA THR A 17 -7.31 -1.48 -6.29
C THR A 17 -8.64 -1.15 -5.63
N ASP A 18 -8.99 -1.87 -4.57
CA ASP A 18 -10.21 -1.66 -3.80
C ASP A 18 -10.01 -0.55 -2.76
N MET A 19 -10.31 0.68 -3.19
CA MET A 19 -10.21 1.88 -2.35
C MET A 19 -11.35 1.98 -1.31
N ARG A 20 -12.35 1.08 -1.34
CA ARG A 20 -13.49 1.09 -0.41
C ARG A 20 -13.34 0.07 0.72
N CYS A 21 -12.31 -0.75 0.67
CA CYS A 21 -12.11 -1.80 1.65
C CYS A 21 -11.85 -1.24 3.06
N LYS A 22 -12.05 -2.09 4.05
CA LYS A 22 -11.75 -1.79 5.46
C LYS A 22 -10.29 -2.10 5.77
N HIS A 23 -9.83 -1.56 6.90
CA HIS A 23 -8.46 -1.73 7.39
C HIS A 23 -7.99 -3.19 7.41
N SER A 24 -8.85 -4.14 7.81
CA SER A 24 -8.53 -5.57 7.83
C SER A 24 -8.09 -6.11 6.47
N ARG A 25 -8.69 -5.66 5.36
CA ARG A 25 -8.33 -6.10 4.01
C ARG A 25 -6.95 -5.57 3.62
N VAL A 26 -6.65 -4.33 3.97
CA VAL A 26 -5.33 -3.71 3.74
C VAL A 26 -4.26 -4.52 4.48
N LEU A 27 -4.50 -4.86 5.76
CA LEU A 27 -3.57 -5.68 6.55
C LEU A 27 -3.33 -7.04 5.92
N SER A 28 -4.39 -7.73 5.48
CA SER A 28 -4.25 -9.02 4.80
C SER A 28 -3.36 -8.91 3.55
N VAL A 29 -3.57 -7.89 2.72
CA VAL A 29 -2.78 -7.68 1.50
C VAL A 29 -1.31 -7.38 1.82
N ILE A 30 -1.04 -6.56 2.83
CA ILE A 30 0.33 -6.27 3.29
C ILE A 30 1.03 -7.55 3.74
N ARG A 31 0.36 -8.37 4.57
CA ARG A 31 0.91 -9.64 5.06
C ARG A 31 1.15 -10.65 3.95
N GLU A 32 0.21 -10.74 3.00
CA GLU A 32 0.28 -11.68 1.88
C GLU A 32 1.40 -11.29 0.90
N GLN A 33 1.55 -10.01 0.56
CA GLN A 33 2.52 -9.56 -0.44
C GLN A 33 3.91 -9.28 0.12
N LEU A 34 4.02 -8.81 1.37
CA LEU A 34 5.28 -8.38 1.96
C LEU A 34 5.77 -9.31 3.08
N HIS A 35 4.98 -10.33 3.45
CA HIS A 35 5.30 -11.30 4.50
C HIS A 35 5.72 -10.65 5.84
N ARG A 36 5.09 -9.52 6.18
CA ARG A 36 5.35 -8.77 7.41
C ARG A 36 4.12 -7.99 7.88
N GLU A 37 4.18 -7.52 9.12
CA GLU A 37 3.26 -6.51 9.64
C GLU A 37 3.65 -5.09 9.18
N PRO A 38 2.67 -4.19 9.01
CA PRO A 38 2.95 -2.78 8.86
C PRO A 38 3.58 -2.19 10.12
N SER A 39 4.48 -1.24 9.93
CA SER A 39 5.14 -0.51 11.01
C SER A 39 4.86 0.98 10.90
N ASP A 40 5.02 1.69 12.01
CA ASP A 40 4.81 3.14 12.00
C ASP A 40 5.80 3.82 11.04
N GLY A 41 5.29 4.78 10.27
CA GLY A 41 6.01 5.44 9.19
C GLY A 41 6.13 4.65 7.87
N ASP A 42 5.56 3.45 7.76
CA ASP A 42 5.46 2.76 6.47
C ASP A 42 4.46 3.48 5.56
N ILE A 43 4.85 3.67 4.29
CA ILE A 43 4.01 4.30 3.27
C ILE A 43 3.68 3.28 2.19
N TYR A 44 2.38 3.01 2.03
CA TYR A 44 1.87 2.08 1.03
C TYR A 44 1.28 2.84 -0.16
N ILE A 45 1.84 2.57 -1.34
CA ILE A 45 1.39 3.15 -2.60
C ILE A 45 0.50 2.12 -3.29
N VAL A 46 -0.67 2.57 -3.72
CA VAL A 46 -1.68 1.76 -4.41
C VAL A 46 -2.07 2.48 -5.69
N MET A 47 -2.32 1.72 -6.76
CA MET A 47 -2.82 2.29 -8.01
C MET A 47 -4.30 1.93 -8.14
N SER A 48 -5.16 2.94 -8.28
CA SER A 48 -6.54 2.69 -8.71
C SER A 48 -6.52 1.97 -10.06
N LYS A 49 -7.46 1.05 -10.27
CA LYS A 49 -7.74 0.59 -11.63
C LYS A 49 -8.20 1.77 -12.47
N ASP A 50 -7.73 1.80 -13.72
CA ASP A 50 -8.29 2.69 -14.72
C ASP A 50 -9.78 2.32 -14.90
N ARG A 51 -10.63 3.34 -15.03
CA ARG A 51 -12.08 3.20 -15.15
C ARG A 51 -12.56 3.15 -16.60
N ARG A 52 -11.63 3.00 -17.55
CA ARG A 52 -11.91 2.91 -18.99
C ARG A 52 -12.64 1.64 -19.37
#